data_AF-A0A962G7E6-F1
#
_entry.id   AF-A0A962G7E6-F1
#
_cell.length_a   1.000
_cell.length_b   1.000
_cell.length_c   1.000
_cell.angle_alpha   90.00
_cell.angle_beta   90.00
_cell.angle_gamma   90.00
#
_symmetry.space_group_name_H-M   'P 1'
#
loop_
_entity.id
_entity.type
_entity.pdbx_description
1 polymer ?
#
loop_
_entity_poly.entity_id
_entity_poly.type
_entity_poly.pdbx_seq_one_letter_code
_entity_poly.pdbx_strand_id
1 'polypeptide(L)' 'PDSSRFWPADQYRIDTSPPSFDKQYVRDYLETLGWNKQPPGPSIPAAVIEATAAKYAEALFRLADIRLD' A
#
# COMPACT_ATOMS: atom_id res chain seq x y z
N PRO A 1 -7.19 -2.54 -5.06
CA PRO A 1 -7.52 -3.25 -3.80
C PRO A 1 -8.04 -2.27 -2.75
N ASP A 2 -9.34 -2.00 -2.75
CA ASP A 2 -9.98 -1.32 -1.61
C ASP A 2 -10.92 -2.25 -0.84
N SER A 3 -11.45 -3.29 -1.49
CA SER A 3 -12.35 -4.28 -0.91
C SER A 3 -11.64 -5.56 -0.43
N SER A 4 -10.32 -5.66 -0.53
CA SER A 4 -9.59 -6.90 -0.22
C SER A 4 -8.17 -6.62 0.28
N ARG A 5 -7.70 -7.46 1.20
CA ARG A 5 -6.29 -7.49 1.63
C ARG A 5 -5.53 -8.44 0.72
N PHE A 6 -4.45 -7.97 0.12
CA PHE A 6 -3.55 -8.78 -0.68
C PHE A 6 -2.24 -9.01 0.08
N TRP A 7 -1.80 -10.27 0.11
CA TRP A 7 -0.56 -10.71 0.74
C TRP A 7 0.29 -11.48 -0.29
N PRO A 8 1.61 -11.24 -0.36
CA PRO A 8 2.49 -12.07 -1.16
C PRO A 8 2.52 -13.50 -0.62
N ALA A 9 2.19 -14.48 -1.45
CA ALA A 9 2.14 -15.88 -1.05
C ALA A 9 3.52 -16.41 -0.60
N ASP A 10 4.60 -15.90 -1.20
CA ASP A 10 6.00 -16.22 -0.90
C ASP A 10 6.50 -15.65 0.43
N GLN A 11 5.76 -14.70 1.02
CA GLN A 11 6.14 -14.03 2.28
C GLN A 11 5.17 -14.31 3.43
N TYR A 12 4.09 -15.05 3.17
CA TYR A 12 3.11 -15.39 4.20
C TYR A 12 3.70 -16.36 5.24
N ARG A 13 3.52 -16.04 6.52
CA ARG A 13 3.84 -16.91 7.66
C ARG A 13 2.73 -16.82 8.70
N ILE A 14 2.38 -17.97 9.28
CA ILE A 14 1.45 -18.05 10.41
C ILE A 14 2.02 -17.23 11.58
N ASP A 15 1.13 -16.57 12.33
CA ASP A 15 1.44 -15.69 13.48
C ASP A 15 2.30 -14.45 13.15
N THR A 16 2.28 -13.99 11.90
CA THR A 16 2.90 -12.72 11.49
C THR A 16 1.86 -11.73 10.97
N SER A 17 2.14 -10.43 11.08
CA SER A 17 1.40 -9.41 10.34
C SER A 17 1.95 -9.37 8.92
N PRO A 18 1.22 -9.86 7.90
CA PRO A 18 1.79 -9.99 6.56
C PRO A 18 2.01 -8.61 5.94
N PRO A 19 3.05 -8.45 5.11
CA PRO A 19 3.28 -7.18 4.41
C PRO A 19 2.06 -6.83 3.56
N SER A 20 1.47 -5.65 3.80
CA SER A 20 0.33 -5.15 3.01
C SER A 20 0.81 -4.76 1.62
N PHE A 21 0.19 -5.35 0.61
CA PHE A 21 0.57 -5.13 -0.78
C PHE A 21 -0.01 -3.83 -1.38
N ASP A 22 -0.95 -3.18 -0.69
CA ASP A 22 -1.72 -2.07 -1.22
C ASP A 22 -1.43 -0.72 -0.53
N LYS A 23 -1.49 -0.65 0.80
CA LYS A 23 -1.52 0.64 1.52
C LYS A 23 -0.37 0.86 2.51
N GLN A 24 0.64 -0.01 2.49
CA GLN A 24 1.70 0.05 3.49
C GLN A 24 2.52 1.34 3.41
N TYR A 25 2.84 1.83 2.20
CA TYR A 25 3.62 3.06 2.01
C TYR A 25 2.96 4.31 2.60
N VAL A 26 1.66 4.51 2.34
CA VAL A 26 0.91 5.63 2.92
C VAL A 26 0.81 5.49 4.43
N ARG A 27 0.57 4.28 4.94
CA ARG A 27 0.52 4.04 6.39
C ARG A 27 1.85 4.35 7.05
N ASP A 28 2.95 3.79 6.54
CA ASP A 28 4.28 4.01 7.07
C ASP A 28 4.64 5.49 7.08
N TYR A 29 4.34 6.21 5.99
CA TYR A 29 4.52 7.67 5.94
C TYR A 29 3.69 8.39 7.01
N LEU A 30 2.40 8.08 7.15
CA LEU A 30 1.52 8.72 8.12
C LEU A 30 1.95 8.46 9.57
N GLU A 31 2.49 7.27 9.87
CA GLU A 31 3.02 6.94 11.19
C GLU A 31 4.34 7.67 11.51
N THR A 32 5.04 8.24 10.51
CA THR A 32 6.17 9.16 10.76
C THR A 32 5.72 10.56 11.20
N LEU A 33 4.43 10.89 11.00
CA LEU A 33 3.88 12.18 11.34
C LEU A 33 3.27 12.12 12.74
N GLY A 34 3.37 13.22 13.49
CA GLY A 34 2.61 13.41 14.74
C GLY A 34 1.10 13.61 14.52
N TRP A 35 0.55 13.07 13.44
CA TRP A 35 -0.84 13.28 13.05
C TRP A 35 -1.77 12.40 13.89
N ASN A 36 -2.72 13.02 14.58
CA ASN A 36 -3.70 12.36 15.44
C ASN A 36 -4.83 11.63 14.68
N LYS A 37 -4.68 11.44 13.37
CA LYS A 37 -5.67 10.78 12.49
C LYS A 37 -7.02 11.52 12.41
N GLN A 38 -7.03 12.83 12.70
CA GLN A 38 -8.21 13.70 12.56
C GLN A 38 -8.12 14.59 11.33
N PRO A 39 -9.24 14.93 10.68
CA PRO A 39 -9.24 15.85 9.55
C PRO A 39 -8.88 17.29 9.97
N PRO A 40 -8.25 18.09 9.07
CA PRO A 40 -7.78 17.70 7.74
C PRO A 40 -6.54 16.81 7.79
N GLY A 41 -6.46 15.85 6.86
CA GLY A 41 -5.29 14.98 6.73
C GLY A 41 -4.06 15.74 6.19
N PRO A 42 -2.85 15.26 6.51
CA PRO A 42 -1.62 15.86 6.02
C PRO A 42 -1.47 15.68 4.51
N SER A 43 -0.70 16.56 3.87
CA SER A 43 -0.28 16.35 2.49
C SER A 43 0.67 15.15 2.38
N ILE A 44 0.44 14.31 1.38
CA ILE A 44 1.28 13.14 1.10
C ILE A 44 2.30 13.55 0.02
N PRO A 45 3.62 13.29 0.23
CA PRO A 45 4.66 13.57 -0.75
C PRO A 45 4.45 12.78 -2.03
N ALA A 46 4.82 13.38 -3.17
CA ALA A 46 4.72 12.74 -4.48
C ALA A 46 5.39 11.36 -4.53
N ALA A 47 6.57 11.20 -3.91
CA ALA A 47 7.28 9.92 -3.87
C ALA A 47 6.48 8.80 -3.18
N VAL A 48 5.71 9.12 -2.12
CA VAL A 48 4.86 8.14 -1.42
C VAL A 48 3.65 7.79 -2.28
N ILE A 49 3.08 8.77 -3.00
CA ILE A 49 1.99 8.56 -3.95
C ILE A 49 2.45 7.64 -5.10
N GLU A 50 3.59 7.94 -5.72
CA GLU A 50 4.17 7.17 -6.82
C GLU A 50 4.51 5.74 -6.40
N ALA A 51 5.15 5.55 -5.23
CA ALA A 51 5.45 4.23 -4.69
C ALA A 51 4.17 3.40 -4.45
N THR A 52 3.12 4.03 -3.93
CA THR A 52 1.82 3.38 -3.73
C THR A 52 1.19 3.00 -5.06
N ALA A 53 1.16 3.91 -6.04
CA ALA A 53 0.61 3.66 -7.36
C ALA A 53 1.34 2.51 -8.08
N ALA A 54 2.67 2.48 -8.01
CA ALA A 54 3.48 1.41 -8.58
C ALA A 54 3.12 0.03 -7.99
N LYS A 55 2.80 -0.06 -6.69
CA LYS A 55 2.34 -1.31 -6.09
C LYS A 55 0.95 -1.74 -6.52
N TYR A 56 0.03 -0.80 -6.69
CA TYR A 56 -1.27 -1.11 -7.27
C TYR A 56 -1.14 -1.62 -8.71
N ALA A 57 -0.25 -1.02 -9.51
CA ALA A 57 0.05 -1.49 -10.87
C ALA A 57 0.69 -2.89 -10.86
N GLU A 58 1.63 -3.16 -9.95
CA GLU A 58 2.22 -4.49 -9.77
C GLU A 58 1.16 -5.53 -9.39
N ALA A 59 0.23 -5.19 -8.50
CA ALA A 59 -0.86 -6.07 -8.10
C ALA A 59 -1.77 -6.40 -9.28
N LEU A 60 -2.14 -5.38 -10.08
CA LEU A 60 -2.96 -5.54 -11.27
C LEU A 60 -2.29 -6.47 -12.29
N PHE A 61 -0.99 -6.25 -12.54
CA PHE A 61 -0.21 -7.11 -13.43
C PHE A 61 -0.15 -8.55 -12.92
N ARG A 62 0.17 -8.78 -11.64
CA ARG A 62 0.26 -10.14 -11.08
C ARG A 62 -1.07 -10.89 -11.06
N LEU A 63 -2.19 -10.18 -10.90
CA LEU A 63 -3.51 -10.80 -10.77
C LEU A 63 -4.23 -10.99 -12.10
N ALA A 64 -4.04 -10.07 -13.05
CA ALA A 64 -4.83 -9.99 -14.27
C ALA A 64 -3.99 -9.89 -15.55
N ASP A 65 -2.65 -9.85 -15.44
CA ASP A 65 -1.72 -9.63 -16.55
C ASP A 65 -1.97 -8.31 -17.32
N ILE A 66 -2.58 -7.33 -16.65
CA ILE A 66 -2.88 -6.01 -17.21
C ILE A 66 -1.77 -5.04 -16.80
N ARG A 67 -1.22 -4.29 -17.77
CA ARG A 67 -0.30 -3.18 -17.53
C ARG A 67 -1.03 -1.85 -17.68
N LEU A 68 -0.67 -0.89 -16.85
CA LEU A 68 -1.09 0.50 -16.99
C LEU A 68 0.02 1.23 -17.74
N ASP A 69 -0.37 1.91 -18.82
CA ASP A 69 0.51 2.70 -19.68
C ASP A 69 0.81 4.08 -19.09
#